data_AF-A0AAX3X6F4-F1
#
_entry.id   AF-A0AAX3X6F4-F1
#
_cell.length_a   1.000
_cell.length_b   1.000
_cell.length_c   1.000
_cell.angle_alpha   90.00
_cell.angle_beta   90.00
_cell.angle_gamma   90.00
#
_symmetry.space_group_name_H-M   'P 1'
#
loop_
_entity.id
_entity.type
_entity.pdbx_description
1 polymer ?
#
loop_
_entity_poly.entity_id
_entity_poly.type
_entity_poly.pdbx_seq_one_letter_code
_entity_poly.pdbx_strand_id
1 'polypeptide(L)'
;MKREKLLFIVEAMGGGIFTYITNLTNELVKKYDVYVAYSVRKETPKDFKKSFNVNVKLIKVENFVRSINILQDLKAYIEIKKIVKKVNPDIIHLHSSKAGALGRLAFSFFNNKYTVFYTPHGYSFLMSDTSKVKRLVYRNIEKILGMGNAVTISCSPGEDKESQKIAKYTEHVNNGINMKEITNVVGDYKKSNSNKVKVATLGRISYQKNPALFNRIAENMPEKEFIWIGNGELKEEITSPNVRITGWLDRNAALRKLNEADIFILTSRWEGLPMALLEAMYMGKLCIVSDTIGNQWHP
;
A
#
# COMPACT_ATOMS: atom_id res chain seq x y z
N MET A 1 15.25 -9.22 29.21
CA MET A 1 14.47 -7.95 29.19
C MET A 1 13.12 -8.21 28.53
N LYS A 2 12.04 -7.64 29.05
CA LYS A 2 10.70 -7.76 28.46
C LYS A 2 10.70 -7.04 27.11
N ARG A 3 10.33 -7.72 26.02
CA ARG A 3 10.16 -7.09 24.71
C ARG A 3 8.91 -6.22 24.72
N GLU A 4 9.01 -5.02 24.15
CA GLU A 4 7.85 -4.16 23.96
C GLU A 4 6.88 -4.80 22.96
N LYS A 5 5.58 -4.62 23.21
CA LYS A 5 4.50 -5.12 22.37
C LYS A 5 4.07 -4.06 21.35
N LEU A 6 4.14 -4.42 20.09
CA LEU A 6 3.74 -3.57 18.97
C LEU A 6 2.50 -4.15 18.29
N LEU A 7 1.40 -3.39 18.28
CA LEU A 7 0.16 -3.78 17.63
C LEU A 7 -0.08 -2.96 16.35
N PHE A 8 -0.03 -3.64 15.21
CA PHE A 8 -0.50 -3.12 13.94
C PHE A 8 -2.02 -3.28 13.83
N ILE A 9 -2.73 -2.25 13.39
CA ILE A 9 -4.16 -2.32 13.06
C ILE A 9 -4.35 -1.95 11.59
N VAL A 10 -4.76 -2.92 10.78
CA VAL A 10 -4.74 -2.86 9.31
C VAL A 10 -6.11 -3.22 8.74
N GLU A 11 -6.84 -2.22 8.22
CA GLU A 11 -8.14 -2.48 7.59
C GLU A 11 -8.01 -2.96 6.13
N ALA A 12 -6.87 -2.71 5.47
CA ALA A 12 -6.73 -2.98 4.05
C ALA A 12 -5.63 -3.99 3.73
N MET A 13 -5.73 -5.23 4.22
CA MET A 13 -4.68 -6.23 4.03
C MET A 13 -4.67 -6.84 2.61
N GLY A 14 -4.36 -6.04 1.59
CA GLY A 14 -4.19 -6.49 0.21
C GLY A 14 -3.29 -5.57 -0.59
N GLY A 15 -2.80 -6.03 -1.75
CA GLY A 15 -1.92 -5.24 -2.62
C GLY A 15 -0.66 -4.75 -1.91
N GLY A 16 -0.24 -3.50 -2.19
CA GLY A 16 0.98 -2.92 -1.62
C GLY A 16 0.99 -2.84 -0.09
N ILE A 17 -0.17 -2.63 0.54
CA ILE A 17 -0.29 -2.58 2.01
C ILE A 17 0.02 -3.96 2.61
N PHE A 18 -0.42 -5.04 1.97
CA PHE A 18 -0.07 -6.39 2.40
C PHE A 18 1.45 -6.59 2.39
N THR A 19 2.11 -6.28 1.27
CA THR A 19 3.58 -6.38 1.15
C THR A 19 4.31 -5.51 2.16
N TYR A 20 3.84 -4.28 2.38
CA TYR A 20 4.39 -3.37 3.38
C TYR A 20 4.33 -4.00 4.78
N ILE A 21 3.15 -4.47 5.19
CA ILE A 21 2.93 -5.03 6.52
C ILE A 21 3.72 -6.31 6.72
N THR A 22 3.76 -7.22 5.75
CA THR A 22 4.55 -8.45 5.86
C THR A 22 6.03 -8.15 6.02
N ASN A 23 6.59 -7.26 5.18
CA ASN A 23 8.01 -6.93 5.23
C ASN A 23 8.39 -6.27 6.56
N LEU A 24 7.62 -5.27 6.98
CA LEU A 24 7.90 -4.53 8.21
C LEU A 24 7.77 -5.42 9.44
N THR A 25 6.68 -6.18 9.56
CA THR A 25 6.43 -7.01 10.75
C THR A 25 7.42 -8.17 10.87
N ASN A 26 7.84 -8.77 9.76
CA ASN A 26 8.84 -9.85 9.75
C ASN A 26 10.23 -9.38 10.19
N GLU A 27 10.56 -8.11 9.96
CA GLU A 27 11.81 -7.53 10.46
C GLU A 27 11.68 -7.09 11.93
N LEU A 28 10.57 -6.45 12.29
CA LEU A 28 10.34 -5.94 13.64
C LEU A 28 10.16 -7.04 14.70
N VAL A 29 9.68 -8.23 14.33
CA VAL A 29 9.53 -9.36 15.27
C VAL A 29 10.87 -9.85 15.85
N LYS A 30 12.00 -9.48 15.23
CA LYS A 30 13.34 -9.73 15.77
C LYS A 30 13.59 -8.93 17.06
N LYS A 31 12.92 -7.78 17.22
CA LYS A 31 13.09 -6.84 18.35
C LYS A 31 11.85 -6.74 19.25
N TYR A 32 10.66 -6.84 18.68
CA TYR A 32 9.39 -6.60 19.36
C TYR A 32 8.51 -7.85 19.44
N ASP A 33 7.57 -7.86 20.38
CA ASP A 33 6.44 -8.79 20.37
C ASP A 33 5.35 -8.22 19.44
N VAL A 34 5.32 -8.72 18.20
CA VAL A 34 4.49 -8.13 17.13
C VAL A 34 3.12 -8.81 17.02
N TYR A 35 2.09 -7.97 16.98
CA TYR A 35 0.70 -8.34 16.75
C TYR A 35 0.16 -7.60 15.53
N VAL A 36 -0.66 -8.27 14.72
CA VAL A 36 -1.34 -7.64 13.57
C VAL A 36 -2.83 -7.92 13.68
N ALA A 37 -3.60 -6.89 14.01
CA ALA A 37 -5.05 -6.88 13.89
C ALA A 37 -5.43 -6.53 12.44
N TYR A 38 -6.02 -7.47 11.70
CA TYR A 38 -6.24 -7.35 10.26
C TYR A 38 -7.65 -7.71 9.83
N SER A 39 -8.08 -7.21 8.68
CA SER A 39 -9.23 -7.74 7.94
C SER A 39 -8.79 -8.32 6.60
N VAL A 40 -9.62 -9.21 6.04
CA VAL A 40 -9.37 -9.87 4.75
C VAL A 40 -10.09 -9.11 3.64
N ARG A 41 -9.40 -8.90 2.53
CA ARG A 41 -9.95 -8.34 1.29
C ARG A 41 -9.92 -9.38 0.16
N LYS A 42 -10.64 -9.10 -0.93
CA LYS A 42 -10.63 -9.96 -2.13
C LYS A 42 -9.21 -10.15 -2.68
N GLU A 43 -8.36 -9.15 -2.51
CA GLU A 43 -6.97 -9.12 -2.98
C GLU A 43 -5.97 -9.67 -1.96
N THR A 44 -6.42 -10.11 -0.78
CA THR A 44 -5.56 -10.82 0.17
C THR A 44 -5.22 -12.19 -0.41
N PRO A 45 -3.93 -12.58 -0.47
CA PRO A 45 -3.57 -13.93 -0.91
C PRO A 45 -4.25 -15.01 -0.06
N LYS A 46 -4.70 -16.12 -0.67
CA LYS A 46 -5.38 -17.19 0.09
C LYS A 46 -4.50 -17.76 1.22
N ASP A 47 -3.20 -17.89 0.95
CA ASP A 47 -2.20 -18.41 1.88
C ASP A 47 -1.42 -17.29 2.59
N PHE A 48 -1.99 -16.09 2.73
CA PHE A 48 -1.27 -14.90 3.23
C PHE A 48 -0.54 -15.11 4.57
N LYS A 49 -1.03 -16.02 5.42
CA LYS A 49 -0.41 -16.33 6.72
C LYS A 49 1.02 -16.85 6.57
N LYS A 50 1.33 -17.56 5.46
CA LYS A 50 2.68 -18.06 5.16
C LYS A 50 3.69 -16.93 4.89
N SER A 51 3.21 -15.73 4.57
CA SER A 51 4.06 -14.56 4.33
C SER A 51 4.49 -13.86 5.62
N PHE A 52 3.93 -14.24 6.76
CA PHE A 52 4.33 -13.74 8.08
C PHE A 52 5.29 -14.71 8.76
N ASN A 53 6.26 -14.17 9.50
CA ASN A 53 7.09 -14.93 10.41
C ASN A 53 6.21 -15.61 11.47
N VAL A 54 6.57 -16.83 11.86
CA VAL A 54 5.80 -17.65 12.83
C VAL A 54 5.55 -16.94 14.17
N ASN A 55 6.41 -16.00 14.56
CA ASN A 55 6.31 -15.25 15.80
C ASN A 55 5.38 -14.02 15.71
N VAL A 56 4.89 -13.67 14.51
CA VAL A 56 3.92 -12.58 14.33
C VAL A 56 2.52 -13.10 14.67
N LYS A 57 1.87 -12.47 15.66
CA LYS A 57 0.55 -12.90 16.14
C LYS A 57 -0.56 -12.20 15.36
N LEU A 58 -1.28 -12.96 14.54
CA LEU A 58 -2.36 -12.46 13.69
C LEU A 58 -3.72 -12.52 14.42
N ILE A 59 -4.44 -11.40 14.48
CA ILE A 59 -5.76 -11.26 15.10
C ILE A 59 -6.74 -10.73 14.04
N LYS A 60 -7.78 -11.50 13.71
CA LYS A 60 -8.77 -11.03 12.72
C LYS A 60 -9.70 -10.00 13.35
N VAL A 61 -10.04 -8.96 12.60
CA VAL A 61 -11.05 -7.95 12.89
C VAL A 61 -12.21 -8.18 11.94
N GLU A 62 -13.36 -8.62 12.46
CA GLU A 62 -14.48 -9.07 11.64
C GLU A 62 -15.29 -7.92 11.04
N ASN A 63 -15.33 -6.77 11.72
CA ASN A 63 -16.24 -5.68 11.35
C ASN A 63 -15.62 -4.60 10.45
N PHE A 64 -14.35 -4.78 10.05
CA PHE A 64 -13.72 -3.89 9.08
C PHE A 64 -14.29 -4.13 7.68
N VAL A 65 -15.00 -3.13 7.16
CA VAL A 65 -15.58 -3.13 5.81
C VAL A 65 -15.07 -1.93 5.02
N ARG A 66 -14.95 -2.10 3.69
CA ARG A 66 -14.41 -1.06 2.79
C ARG A 66 -15.35 0.15 2.68
N SER A 67 -16.67 -0.08 2.66
CA SER A 67 -17.66 0.99 2.59
C SER A 67 -17.80 1.71 3.93
N ILE A 68 -18.20 2.98 3.90
CA ILE A 68 -18.60 3.68 5.12
C ILE A 68 -19.95 3.11 5.55
N ASN A 69 -19.97 2.47 6.72
CA ASN A 69 -21.16 1.89 7.31
C ASN A 69 -21.12 2.12 8.81
N ILE A 70 -21.97 3.02 9.30
CA ILE A 70 -21.93 3.53 10.69
C ILE A 70 -21.99 2.39 11.71
N LEU A 71 -22.87 1.41 11.50
CA LEU A 71 -23.04 0.28 12.43
C LEU A 71 -21.80 -0.63 12.44
N GLN A 72 -21.28 -0.97 11.26
CA GLN A 72 -20.07 -1.80 11.16
C GLN A 72 -18.84 -1.05 11.67
N ASP A 73 -18.72 0.24 11.40
CA ASP A 73 -17.64 1.11 11.87
C ASP A 73 -17.65 1.21 13.40
N LEU A 74 -18.84 1.32 14.03
CA LEU A 74 -18.97 1.29 15.49
C LEU A 74 -18.59 -0.07 16.08
N LYS A 75 -19.02 -1.18 15.45
CA LYS A 75 -18.60 -2.53 15.88
C LYS A 75 -17.09 -2.70 15.75
N ALA A 76 -16.48 -2.27 14.65
CA ALA A 76 -15.04 -2.30 14.44
C ALA A 76 -14.30 -1.46 15.50
N TYR A 77 -14.83 -0.27 15.83
CA TYR A 77 -14.29 0.58 16.89
C TYR A 77 -14.31 -0.12 18.26
N ILE A 78 -15.40 -0.80 18.62
CA ILE A 78 -15.50 -1.57 19.86
C ILE A 78 -14.53 -2.77 19.83
N GLU A 79 -14.43 -3.45 18.69
CA GLU A 79 -13.57 -4.62 18.49
C GLU A 79 -12.09 -4.28 18.65
N ILE A 80 -11.60 -3.21 18.02
CA ILE A 80 -10.20 -2.77 18.17
C ILE A 80 -9.89 -2.37 19.62
N LYS A 81 -10.83 -1.76 20.35
CA LYS A 81 -10.66 -1.45 21.78
C LYS A 81 -10.54 -2.71 22.64
N LYS A 82 -11.34 -3.75 22.34
CA LYS A 82 -11.23 -5.07 23.01
C LYS A 82 -9.88 -5.72 22.72
N ILE A 83 -9.41 -5.66 21.48
CA ILE A 83 -8.10 -6.19 21.08
C ILE A 83 -6.98 -5.45 21.83
N VAL A 84 -6.97 -4.12 21.82
CA VAL A 84 -5.98 -3.31 22.55
C VAL A 84 -6.00 -3.63 24.06
N LYS A 85 -7.18 -3.76 24.68
CA LYS A 85 -7.29 -4.15 26.09
C LYS A 85 -6.70 -5.54 26.36
N LYS A 86 -6.91 -6.51 25.46
CA LYS A 86 -6.41 -7.89 25.59
C LYS A 86 -4.90 -8.00 25.36
N VAL A 87 -4.40 -7.35 24.32
CA VAL A 87 -2.97 -7.38 23.95
C VAL A 87 -2.15 -6.55 24.95
N ASN A 88 -2.72 -5.43 25.41
CA ASN A 88 -2.07 -4.39 26.18
C ASN A 88 -0.73 -3.97 25.54
N PRO A 89 -0.77 -3.40 24.32
CA PRO A 89 0.43 -3.02 23.59
C PRO A 89 1.07 -1.76 24.17
N ASP A 90 2.38 -1.65 24.01
CA ASP A 90 3.15 -0.44 24.34
C ASP A 90 3.05 0.56 23.18
N ILE A 91 2.99 0.07 21.94
CA ILE A 91 2.91 0.87 20.71
C ILE A 91 1.75 0.37 19.81
N ILE A 92 1.00 1.30 19.24
CA ILE A 92 -0.05 1.04 18.26
C ILE A 92 0.31 1.69 16.92
N HIS A 93 0.31 0.93 15.83
CA HIS A 93 0.54 1.45 14.47
C HIS A 93 -0.68 1.21 13.58
N LEU A 94 -1.34 2.30 13.19
CA LEU A 94 -2.56 2.30 12.41
C LEU A 94 -2.25 2.40 10.91
N HIS A 95 -2.93 1.61 10.10
CA HIS A 95 -2.71 1.56 8.65
C HIS A 95 -4.01 1.70 7.87
N SER A 96 -3.97 2.55 6.83
CA SER A 96 -5.09 2.90 5.97
C SER A 96 -6.10 3.83 6.65
N SER A 97 -6.91 4.53 5.84
CA SER A 97 -7.81 5.59 6.32
C SER A 97 -8.82 5.13 7.37
N LYS A 98 -9.39 3.92 7.25
CA LYS A 98 -10.41 3.44 8.20
C LYS A 98 -9.84 3.10 9.57
N ALA A 99 -8.80 2.26 9.62
CA ALA A 99 -8.15 1.94 10.89
C ALA A 99 -7.44 3.16 11.48
N GLY A 100 -6.88 4.03 10.63
CA GLY A 100 -6.35 5.34 11.02
C GLY A 100 -7.39 6.24 11.67
N ALA A 101 -8.61 6.30 11.12
CA ALA A 101 -9.66 7.12 11.68
C ALA A 101 -10.16 6.60 13.04
N LEU A 102 -10.58 5.33 13.07
CA LEU A 102 -11.14 4.72 14.28
C LEU A 102 -10.08 4.56 15.38
N GLY A 103 -8.85 4.20 15.01
CA GLY A 103 -7.74 4.03 15.94
C GLY A 103 -7.26 5.34 16.54
N ARG A 104 -7.11 6.41 15.74
CA ARG A 104 -6.68 7.72 16.28
C ARG A 104 -7.72 8.26 17.25
N LEU A 105 -9.00 8.17 16.89
CA LEU A 105 -10.11 8.54 17.77
C LEU A 105 -10.07 7.76 19.11
N ALA A 106 -9.83 6.44 19.05
CA ALA A 106 -9.82 5.58 20.23
C ALA A 106 -8.60 5.79 21.15
N PHE A 107 -7.41 6.03 20.57
CA PHE A 107 -6.15 5.79 21.27
C PHE A 107 -5.19 6.98 21.30
N SER A 108 -5.45 8.06 20.57
CA SER A 108 -4.54 9.21 20.49
C SER A 108 -5.19 10.59 20.53
N PHE A 109 -6.47 10.69 20.17
CA PHE A 109 -7.15 11.99 20.04
C PHE A 109 -7.54 12.57 21.39
N PHE A 110 -8.10 11.73 22.27
CA PHE A 110 -8.47 12.08 23.65
C PHE A 110 -7.68 11.27 24.70
N ASN A 111 -6.62 10.58 24.28
CA ASN A 111 -5.93 9.60 25.11
C ASN A 111 -4.43 9.67 24.87
N ASN A 112 -3.66 9.76 25.95
CA ASN A 112 -2.19 9.84 25.92
C ASN A 112 -1.52 8.60 26.52
N LYS A 113 -2.30 7.54 26.78
CA LYS A 113 -1.79 6.30 27.36
C LYS A 113 -0.88 5.52 26.40
N TYR A 114 -1.14 5.60 25.10
CA TYR A 114 -0.46 4.79 24.09
C TYR A 114 0.40 5.65 23.18
N THR A 115 1.57 5.13 22.81
CA THR A 115 2.34 5.66 21.68
C THR A 115 1.66 5.21 20.39
N VAL A 116 1.17 6.16 19.58
CA VAL A 116 0.37 5.86 18.39
C VAL A 116 1.04 6.41 17.14
N PHE A 117 1.24 5.55 16.15
CA PHE A 117 1.65 5.91 14.80
C PHE A 117 0.50 5.69 13.81
N TYR A 118 0.46 6.49 12.75
CA TYR A 118 -0.50 6.34 11.66
C TYR A 118 0.20 6.45 10.30
N THR A 119 0.03 5.47 9.43
CA THR A 119 0.49 5.53 8.03
C THR A 119 -0.70 5.49 7.07
N PRO A 120 -0.95 6.55 6.29
CA PRO A 120 -2.12 6.65 5.41
C PRO A 120 -2.08 5.70 4.20
N HIS A 121 -0.91 5.45 3.61
CA HIS A 121 -0.74 4.69 2.35
C HIS A 121 -1.44 5.33 1.14
N GLY A 122 -1.41 6.66 1.06
CA GLY A 122 -2.15 7.48 0.12
C GLY A 122 -3.45 8.02 0.73
N TYR A 123 -3.54 9.33 0.89
CA TYR A 123 -4.73 9.95 1.45
C TYR A 123 -5.97 9.86 0.55
N SER A 124 -7.13 9.52 1.13
CA SER A 124 -8.39 9.46 0.37
C SER A 124 -8.84 10.81 -0.22
N PHE A 125 -8.40 11.94 0.34
CA PHE A 125 -8.71 13.25 -0.24
C PHE A 125 -7.89 13.57 -1.50
N LEU A 126 -6.88 12.76 -1.83
CA LEU A 126 -6.09 12.86 -3.06
C LEU A 126 -6.66 11.99 -4.19
N MET A 127 -7.63 11.11 -3.88
CA MET A 127 -8.26 10.25 -4.88
C MET A 127 -9.02 11.08 -5.92
N SER A 128 -8.79 10.80 -7.20
CA SER A 128 -9.39 11.56 -8.30
C SER A 128 -10.75 11.01 -8.77
N ASP A 129 -11.14 9.83 -8.29
CA ASP A 129 -12.44 9.17 -8.56
C ASP A 129 -13.58 9.63 -7.64
N THR A 130 -13.31 10.61 -6.78
CA THR A 130 -14.20 11.02 -5.70
C THR A 130 -14.61 12.48 -5.87
N SER A 131 -15.89 12.79 -5.59
CA SER A 131 -16.42 14.16 -5.73
C SER A 131 -15.66 15.17 -4.87
N LYS A 132 -15.59 16.44 -5.33
CA LYS A 132 -14.89 17.52 -4.62
C LYS A 132 -15.38 17.67 -3.17
N VAL A 133 -16.69 17.53 -2.94
CA VAL A 133 -17.30 17.57 -1.60
C VAL A 133 -16.80 16.43 -0.72
N LYS A 134 -16.80 15.18 -1.22
CA LYS A 134 -16.31 14.03 -0.44
C LYS A 134 -14.82 14.15 -0.12
N ARG A 135 -14.01 14.63 -1.06
CA ARG A 135 -12.58 14.89 -0.82
C ARG A 135 -12.36 15.93 0.27
N LEU A 136 -13.17 17.00 0.27
CA LEU A 136 -13.15 18.01 1.33
C LEU A 136 -13.52 17.41 2.70
N VAL A 137 -14.54 16.56 2.76
CA VAL A 137 -14.93 15.85 3.98
C VAL A 137 -13.78 14.97 4.48
N TYR A 138 -13.17 14.16 3.62
CA TYR A 138 -12.02 13.32 4.00
C TYR A 138 -10.84 14.16 4.51
N ARG A 139 -10.54 15.28 3.85
CA ARG A 139 -9.48 16.20 4.31
C ARG A 139 -9.77 16.78 5.69
N ASN A 140 -11.02 17.16 5.97
CA ASN A 140 -11.40 17.68 7.28
C ASN A 140 -11.35 16.61 8.36
N ILE A 141 -11.80 15.38 8.08
CA ILE A 141 -11.67 14.26 9.02
C ILE A 141 -10.19 14.02 9.35
N GLU A 142 -9.34 13.94 8.33
CA GLU A 142 -7.90 13.76 8.50
C GLU A 142 -7.26 14.92 9.30
N LYS A 143 -7.66 16.17 9.01
CA LYS A 143 -7.19 17.36 9.72
C LYS A 143 -7.60 17.37 11.18
N ILE A 144 -8.86 17.06 11.48
CA ILE A 144 -9.35 17.00 12.86
C ILE A 144 -8.57 15.92 13.60
N LEU A 145 -8.54 14.69 13.09
CA LEU A 145 -7.86 13.58 13.76
C LEU A 145 -6.34 13.78 13.85
N GLY A 146 -5.75 14.52 12.92
CA GLY A 146 -4.35 14.93 12.92
C GLY A 146 -3.97 15.90 14.05
N MET A 147 -4.94 16.54 14.72
CA MET A 147 -4.68 17.36 15.92
C MET A 147 -4.42 16.53 17.18
N GLY A 148 -4.71 15.22 17.14
CA GLY A 148 -4.40 14.29 18.22
C GLY A 148 -2.91 14.02 18.39
N ASN A 149 -2.56 13.11 19.30
CA ASN A 149 -1.17 12.82 19.65
C ASN A 149 -0.53 11.68 18.83
N ALA A 150 -1.17 11.25 17.75
CA ALA A 150 -0.57 10.26 16.86
C ALA A 150 0.49 10.92 15.96
N VAL A 151 1.64 10.26 15.81
CA VAL A 151 2.64 10.64 14.81
C VAL A 151 2.23 10.05 13.46
N THR A 152 2.04 10.91 12.47
CA THR A 152 1.74 10.48 11.10
C THR A 152 3.05 10.14 10.39
N ILE A 153 3.20 8.90 9.95
CA ILE A 153 4.35 8.44 9.17
C ILE A 153 3.95 8.46 7.69
N SER A 154 4.56 9.34 6.92
CA SER A 154 4.34 9.50 5.48
C SER A 154 5.30 8.61 4.70
N CYS A 155 4.81 7.97 3.63
CA CYS A 155 5.55 6.99 2.84
C CYS A 155 6.36 7.59 1.68
N SER A 156 6.20 8.88 1.38
CA SER A 156 6.97 9.62 0.36
C SER A 156 7.11 11.09 0.73
N PRO A 157 8.07 11.82 0.12
CA PRO A 157 8.23 13.26 0.35
C PRO A 157 6.96 14.05 -0.01
N GLY A 158 6.31 13.70 -1.12
CA GLY A 158 5.06 14.34 -1.53
C GLY A 158 3.91 14.10 -0.56
N GLU A 159 3.77 12.86 -0.05
CA GLU A 159 2.76 12.56 0.97
C GLU A 159 3.07 13.31 2.27
N ASP A 160 4.34 13.47 2.64
CA ASP A 160 4.73 14.21 3.84
C ASP A 160 4.37 15.70 3.77
N LYS A 161 4.60 16.34 2.61
CA LYS A 161 4.13 17.71 2.37
C LYS A 161 2.62 17.86 2.58
N GLU A 162 1.82 16.83 2.27
CA GLU A 162 0.38 16.83 2.54
C GLU A 162 0.07 16.58 4.01
N SER A 163 0.76 15.62 4.65
CA SER A 163 0.63 15.31 6.08
C SER A 163 0.89 16.53 6.96
N GLN A 164 1.95 17.28 6.70
CA GLN A 164 2.33 18.49 7.45
C GLN A 164 1.25 19.58 7.45
N LYS A 165 0.35 19.59 6.45
CA LYS A 165 -0.77 20.55 6.37
C LYS A 165 -1.95 20.18 7.26
N ILE A 166 -2.01 18.93 7.75
CA ILE A 166 -3.20 18.37 8.41
C ILE A 166 -2.90 17.66 9.74
N ALA A 167 -1.66 17.31 10.02
CA ALA A 167 -1.28 16.60 11.24
C ALA A 167 -0.32 17.44 12.10
N LYS A 168 -0.46 17.31 13.42
CA LYS A 168 0.36 18.01 14.42
C LYS A 168 1.79 17.48 14.47
N TYR A 169 1.95 16.16 14.34
CA TYR A 169 3.23 15.47 14.35
C TYR A 169 3.35 14.59 13.11
N THR A 170 4.44 14.78 12.37
CA THR A 170 4.71 14.07 11.12
C THR A 170 6.15 13.60 11.07
N GLU A 171 6.36 12.40 10.55
CA GLU A 171 7.67 11.85 10.25
C GLU A 171 7.63 11.26 8.84
N HIS A 172 8.74 11.40 8.12
CA HIS A 172 8.86 10.86 6.78
C HIS A 172 9.73 9.60 6.79
N VAL A 173 9.13 8.48 6.37
CA VAL A 173 9.84 7.21 6.19
C VAL A 173 9.39 6.59 4.88
N ASN A 174 10.29 6.61 3.89
CA ASN A 174 10.02 5.98 2.60
C ASN A 174 9.62 4.51 2.75
N ASN A 175 8.64 4.07 1.95
CA ASN A 175 8.42 2.64 1.74
C ASN A 175 9.73 1.96 1.33
N GLY A 176 9.97 0.78 1.89
CA GLY A 176 11.14 -0.04 1.61
C GLY A 176 10.76 -1.38 1.00
N ILE A 177 11.67 -1.94 0.20
CA ILE A 177 11.55 -3.25 -0.43
C ILE A 177 12.59 -4.23 0.13
N ASN A 178 12.28 -5.52 0.07
CA ASN A 178 13.23 -6.55 0.44
C ASN A 178 14.17 -6.86 -0.74
N MET A 179 15.29 -6.13 -0.79
CA MET A 179 16.30 -6.27 -1.84
C MET A 179 16.85 -7.69 -1.95
N LYS A 180 17.08 -8.37 -0.81
CA LYS A 180 17.58 -9.76 -0.78
C LYS A 180 16.56 -10.73 -1.38
N GLU A 181 15.29 -10.59 -1.05
CA GLU A 181 14.21 -11.38 -1.66
C GLU A 181 14.20 -11.21 -3.18
N ILE A 182 14.23 -9.97 -3.67
CA ILE A 182 14.19 -9.69 -5.10
C ILE A 182 15.40 -10.30 -5.80
N THR A 183 16.62 -10.08 -5.30
CA THR A 183 17.84 -10.67 -5.85
C THR A 183 17.78 -12.20 -5.88
N ASN A 184 17.28 -12.85 -4.82
CA ASN A 184 17.12 -14.31 -4.80
C ASN A 184 16.14 -14.83 -5.85
N VAL A 185 15.12 -14.04 -6.21
CA VAL A 185 14.07 -14.46 -7.15
C VAL A 185 14.46 -14.23 -8.60
N VAL A 186 15.11 -13.10 -8.90
CA VAL A 186 15.36 -12.69 -10.30
C VAL A 186 16.84 -12.71 -10.70
N GLY A 187 17.75 -12.92 -9.74
CA GLY A 187 19.19 -12.81 -9.95
C GLY A 187 19.63 -11.39 -10.25
N ASP A 188 20.84 -11.25 -10.79
CA ASP A 188 21.31 -9.98 -11.34
C ASP A 188 20.51 -9.60 -12.59
N TYR A 189 20.44 -8.29 -12.87
CA TYR A 189 19.80 -7.76 -14.09
C TYR A 189 20.34 -8.49 -15.33
N LYS A 190 19.42 -9.10 -16.10
CA LYS A 190 19.72 -9.65 -17.42
C LYS A 190 18.93 -8.85 -18.45
N LYS A 191 19.64 -8.17 -19.34
CA LYS A 191 19.04 -7.52 -20.50
C LYS A 191 18.32 -8.59 -21.34
N SER A 192 17.07 -8.35 -21.68
CA SER A 192 16.29 -9.26 -22.51
C SER A 192 16.95 -9.41 -23.88
N ASN A 193 17.23 -10.63 -24.34
CA ASN A 193 17.69 -10.93 -25.71
C ASN A 193 16.55 -10.82 -26.76
N SER A 194 15.46 -10.13 -26.41
CA SER A 194 14.32 -9.89 -27.31
C SER A 194 14.67 -8.84 -28.34
N ASN A 195 14.27 -9.07 -29.59
CA ASN A 195 14.38 -8.05 -30.65
C ASN A 195 13.41 -6.87 -30.45
N LYS A 196 12.40 -7.00 -29.56
CA LYS A 196 11.43 -5.93 -29.23
C LYS A 196 11.59 -5.44 -27.79
N VAL A 197 11.47 -4.12 -27.62
CA VAL A 197 11.42 -3.45 -26.31
C VAL A 197 10.15 -3.87 -25.57
N LYS A 198 10.31 -4.33 -24.33
CA LYS A 198 9.22 -4.76 -23.45
C LYS A 198 8.91 -3.70 -22.40
N VAL A 199 7.66 -3.25 -22.39
CA VAL A 199 7.12 -2.29 -21.43
C VAL A 199 6.18 -3.03 -20.48
N ALA A 200 6.40 -2.93 -19.18
CA ALA A 200 5.55 -3.59 -18.19
C ALA A 200 4.98 -2.63 -17.17
N THR A 201 3.80 -2.97 -16.66
CA THR A 201 3.26 -2.43 -15.41
C THR A 201 2.86 -3.57 -14.48
N LEU A 202 2.83 -3.32 -13.17
CA LEU A 202 2.50 -4.33 -12.16
C LEU A 202 1.47 -3.76 -11.18
N GLY A 203 0.32 -4.43 -11.08
CA GLY A 203 -0.74 -4.06 -10.15
C GLY A 203 -2.14 -4.37 -10.65
N ARG A 204 -3.14 -3.98 -9.85
CA ARG A 204 -4.56 -4.18 -10.17
C ARG A 204 -4.97 -3.33 -11.39
N ILE A 205 -5.79 -3.88 -12.27
CA ILE A 205 -6.41 -3.11 -13.36
C ILE A 205 -7.61 -2.33 -12.80
N SER A 206 -7.35 -1.13 -12.30
CA SER A 206 -8.34 -0.29 -11.62
C SER A 206 -8.29 1.16 -12.09
N TYR A 207 -9.31 1.95 -11.76
CA TYR A 207 -9.37 3.36 -12.12
C TYR A 207 -8.14 4.15 -11.64
N GLN A 208 -7.64 3.82 -10.43
CA GLN A 208 -6.39 4.35 -9.89
C GLN A 208 -5.21 4.12 -10.83
N LYS A 209 -5.07 2.91 -11.39
CA LYS A 209 -3.92 2.52 -12.21
C LYS A 209 -4.03 2.95 -13.67
N ASN A 210 -5.18 3.46 -14.10
CA ASN A 210 -5.39 4.06 -15.41
C ASN A 210 -5.09 3.14 -16.62
N PRO A 211 -5.85 2.05 -16.79
CA PRO A 211 -5.70 1.17 -17.93
C PRO A 211 -5.97 1.86 -19.27
N ALA A 212 -6.95 2.77 -19.37
CA ALA A 212 -7.17 3.56 -20.59
C ALA A 212 -5.91 4.29 -21.10
N LEU A 213 -5.16 4.96 -20.23
CA LEU A 213 -3.92 5.64 -20.65
C LEU A 213 -2.83 4.65 -21.06
N PHE A 214 -2.68 3.55 -20.30
CA PHE A 214 -1.74 2.50 -20.66
C PHE A 214 -2.06 1.90 -22.04
N ASN A 215 -3.34 1.61 -22.29
CA ASN A 215 -3.83 1.09 -23.55
C ASN A 215 -3.51 2.05 -24.71
N ARG A 216 -3.85 3.34 -24.56
CA ARG A 216 -3.57 4.36 -25.57
C ARG A 216 -2.08 4.46 -25.90
N ILE A 217 -1.21 4.38 -24.89
CA ILE A 217 0.25 4.39 -25.11
C ILE A 217 0.66 3.16 -25.93
N ALA A 218 0.11 1.98 -25.60
CA ALA A 218 0.40 0.75 -26.32
C ALA A 218 -0.06 0.79 -27.78
N GLU A 219 -1.26 1.32 -28.06
CA GLU A 219 -1.79 1.50 -29.42
C GLU A 219 -0.90 2.40 -30.28
N ASN A 220 -0.28 3.40 -29.68
CA ASN A 220 0.63 4.33 -30.37
C ASN A 220 2.07 3.80 -30.50
N MET A 221 2.36 2.59 -30.02
CA MET A 221 3.69 1.96 -30.07
C MET A 221 3.59 0.48 -30.47
N PRO A 222 3.02 0.14 -31.64
CA PRO A 222 2.75 -1.23 -32.07
C PRO A 222 4.02 -2.10 -32.24
N GLU A 223 5.18 -1.48 -32.40
CA GLU A 223 6.47 -2.15 -32.50
C GLU A 223 7.00 -2.70 -31.16
N LYS A 224 6.46 -2.20 -30.04
CA LYS A 224 6.82 -2.63 -28.67
C LYS A 224 5.83 -3.64 -28.12
N GLU A 225 6.29 -4.44 -27.16
CA GLU A 225 5.44 -5.38 -26.42
C GLU A 225 5.05 -4.78 -25.06
N PHE A 226 3.76 -4.78 -24.75
CA PHE A 226 3.24 -4.30 -23.48
C PHE A 226 2.73 -5.46 -22.62
N ILE A 227 3.03 -5.41 -21.33
CA ILE A 227 2.60 -6.43 -20.37
C ILE A 227 1.96 -5.76 -19.15
N TRP A 228 0.70 -6.11 -18.87
CA TRP A 228 0.07 -5.80 -17.60
C TRP A 228 0.17 -7.01 -16.66
N ILE A 229 1.01 -6.90 -15.64
CA ILE A 229 1.22 -7.94 -14.63
C ILE A 229 0.19 -7.78 -13.53
N GLY A 230 -0.92 -8.51 -13.64
CA GLY A 230 -2.04 -8.45 -12.71
C GLY A 230 -3.39 -8.62 -13.39
N ASN A 231 -4.46 -8.32 -12.65
CA ASN A 231 -5.83 -8.34 -13.15
C ASN A 231 -6.66 -7.27 -12.43
N GLY A 232 -7.89 -7.00 -12.90
CA GLY A 232 -8.79 -6.08 -12.22
C GLY A 232 -10.08 -5.84 -12.98
N GLU A 233 -10.92 -5.03 -12.37
CA GLU A 233 -12.28 -4.73 -12.83
C GLU A 233 -12.35 -3.97 -14.15
N LEU A 234 -11.29 -3.24 -14.53
CA LEU A 234 -11.24 -2.46 -15.78
C LEU A 234 -10.39 -3.14 -16.88
N LYS A 235 -10.23 -4.47 -16.84
CA LYS A 235 -9.43 -5.20 -17.85
C LYS A 235 -9.93 -4.98 -19.29
N GLU A 236 -11.23 -4.75 -19.47
CA GLU A 236 -11.86 -4.52 -20.78
C GLU A 236 -11.47 -3.17 -21.41
N GLU A 237 -10.88 -2.24 -20.64
CA GLU A 237 -10.32 -0.99 -21.19
C GLU A 237 -9.00 -1.20 -21.95
N ILE A 238 -8.43 -2.41 -21.87
CA ILE A 238 -7.18 -2.77 -22.54
C ILE A 238 -7.53 -3.58 -23.79
N THR A 239 -7.61 -2.89 -24.93
CA THR A 239 -8.01 -3.45 -26.22
C THR A 239 -6.85 -3.59 -27.21
N SER A 240 -5.71 -2.95 -26.94
CA SER A 240 -4.56 -2.93 -27.84
C SER A 240 -3.99 -4.32 -28.07
N PRO A 241 -3.76 -4.74 -29.34
CA PRO A 241 -3.35 -6.10 -29.66
C PRO A 241 -1.90 -6.42 -29.21
N ASN A 242 -1.08 -5.41 -28.93
CA ASN A 242 0.27 -5.58 -28.42
C ASN A 242 0.35 -5.60 -26.87
N VAL A 243 -0.79 -5.64 -26.17
CA VAL A 243 -0.85 -5.76 -24.71
C VAL A 243 -1.21 -7.18 -24.30
N ARG A 244 -0.39 -7.76 -23.40
CA ARG A 244 -0.72 -9.00 -22.71
C ARG A 244 -1.05 -8.76 -21.24
N ILE A 245 -2.22 -9.24 -20.80
CA ILE A 245 -2.60 -9.28 -19.39
C ILE A 245 -2.25 -10.66 -18.82
N THR A 246 -1.51 -10.72 -17.72
CA THR A 246 -1.06 -12.01 -17.14
C THR A 246 -2.10 -12.69 -16.26
N GLY A 247 -3.08 -11.94 -15.75
CA GLY A 247 -3.86 -12.37 -14.60
C GLY A 247 -3.07 -12.24 -13.29
N TRP A 248 -3.64 -12.74 -12.20
CA TRP A 248 -2.97 -12.75 -10.90
C TRP A 248 -1.86 -13.80 -10.86
N LEU A 249 -0.64 -13.36 -10.59
CA LEU A 249 0.53 -14.21 -10.37
C LEU A 249 0.91 -14.21 -8.89
N ASP A 250 1.57 -15.26 -8.43
CA ASP A 250 2.28 -15.19 -7.15
C ASP A 250 3.42 -14.17 -7.21
N ARG A 251 3.90 -13.73 -6.04
CA ARG A 251 4.91 -12.68 -5.92
C ARG A 251 6.18 -12.98 -6.72
N ASN A 252 6.68 -14.22 -6.65
CA ASN A 252 7.94 -14.58 -7.30
C ASN A 252 7.77 -14.64 -8.82
N ALA A 253 6.64 -15.17 -9.30
CA ALA A 253 6.32 -15.14 -10.73
C ALA A 253 6.12 -13.70 -11.25
N ALA A 254 5.46 -12.83 -10.47
CA ALA A 254 5.28 -11.43 -10.83
C ALA A 254 6.62 -10.67 -10.92
N LEU A 255 7.54 -10.88 -9.96
CA LEU A 255 8.88 -10.30 -9.98
C LEU A 255 9.70 -10.80 -11.18
N ARG A 256 9.71 -12.12 -11.44
CA ARG A 256 10.37 -12.68 -12.64
C ARG A 256 9.81 -12.06 -13.91
N LYS A 257 8.48 -11.90 -13.98
CA LYS A 257 7.82 -11.33 -15.15
C LYS A 257 8.17 -9.86 -15.36
N LEU A 258 8.20 -9.08 -14.29
CA LEU A 258 8.62 -7.69 -14.33
C LEU A 258 10.11 -7.58 -14.70
N ASN A 259 10.95 -8.53 -14.27
CA ASN A 259 12.36 -8.54 -14.63
C ASN A 259 12.62 -8.79 -16.13
N GLU A 260 11.71 -9.42 -16.86
CA GLU A 260 11.81 -9.58 -18.32
C GLU A 260 11.62 -8.25 -19.09
N ALA A 261 11.10 -7.21 -18.44
CA ALA A 261 10.84 -5.92 -19.08
C ALA A 261 12.09 -5.04 -19.15
N ASP A 262 12.10 -4.12 -20.12
CA ASP A 262 13.11 -3.08 -20.27
C ASP A 262 12.65 -1.77 -19.60
N ILE A 263 11.36 -1.48 -19.71
CA ILE A 263 10.72 -0.27 -19.21
C ILE A 263 9.61 -0.65 -18.23
N PHE A 264 9.58 0.01 -17.08
CA PHE A 264 8.43 -0.01 -16.19
C PHE A 264 7.61 1.27 -16.39
N ILE A 265 6.32 1.13 -16.70
CA ILE A 265 5.41 2.26 -16.84
C ILE A 265 4.34 2.25 -15.75
N LEU A 266 4.08 3.42 -15.16
CA LEU A 266 3.04 3.59 -14.16
C LEU A 266 2.16 4.80 -14.50
N THR A 267 1.04 4.54 -15.16
CA THR A 267 0.08 5.56 -15.65
C THR A 267 -0.90 6.05 -14.57
N SER A 268 -0.58 5.80 -13.30
CA SER A 268 -1.53 5.95 -12.19
C SER A 268 -2.02 7.39 -12.01
N ARG A 269 -3.26 7.53 -11.56
CA ARG A 269 -3.90 8.82 -11.26
C ARG A 269 -3.52 9.37 -9.88
N TRP A 270 -3.25 8.49 -8.93
CA TRP A 270 -2.73 8.84 -7.60
C TRP A 270 -2.00 7.66 -6.98
N GLU A 271 -0.99 7.95 -6.16
CA GLU A 271 -0.15 6.99 -5.45
C GLU A 271 0.35 7.57 -4.12
N GLY A 272 0.68 6.70 -3.16
CA GLY A 272 1.35 7.05 -1.90
C GLY A 272 2.87 6.91 -2.01
N LEU A 273 3.37 5.67 -2.13
CA LEU A 273 4.66 5.34 -2.72
C LEU A 273 4.58 3.90 -3.25
N PRO A 274 4.51 3.66 -4.57
CA PRO A 274 4.20 2.35 -5.10
C PRO A 274 5.32 1.33 -4.87
N MET A 275 5.01 0.21 -4.21
CA MET A 275 5.94 -0.91 -4.06
C MET A 275 6.47 -1.43 -5.40
N ALA A 276 5.61 -1.52 -6.42
CA ALA A 276 5.99 -1.96 -7.76
C ALA A 276 7.02 -1.03 -8.43
N LEU A 277 6.95 0.28 -8.15
CA LEU A 277 7.92 1.25 -8.66
C LEU A 277 9.29 1.03 -8.01
N LEU A 278 9.32 0.88 -6.68
CA LEU A 278 10.55 0.56 -5.95
C LEU A 278 11.20 -0.74 -6.44
N GLU A 279 10.39 -1.78 -6.64
CA GLU A 279 10.84 -3.07 -7.16
C GLU A 279 11.42 -2.93 -8.58
N ALA A 280 10.74 -2.20 -9.46
CA ALA A 280 11.23 -1.92 -10.81
C ALA A 280 12.54 -1.13 -10.81
N MET A 281 12.65 -0.09 -9.97
CA MET A 281 13.88 0.70 -9.83
C MET A 281 15.06 -0.19 -9.36
N TYR A 282 14.83 -1.05 -8.36
CA TYR A 282 15.85 -1.96 -7.88
C TYR A 282 16.27 -2.98 -8.93
N MET A 283 15.35 -3.44 -9.77
CA MET A 283 15.65 -4.31 -10.92
C MET A 283 16.25 -3.57 -12.13
N GLY A 284 16.64 -2.30 -11.97
CA GLY A 284 17.30 -1.51 -13.01
C GLY A 284 16.43 -1.15 -14.21
N LYS A 285 15.11 -1.09 -14.04
CA LYS A 285 14.18 -0.75 -15.13
C LYS A 285 14.15 0.76 -15.36
N LEU A 286 14.09 1.18 -16.62
CA LEU A 286 13.76 2.56 -16.94
C LEU A 286 12.31 2.81 -16.50
N CYS A 287 12.12 3.69 -15.52
CA CYS A 287 10.80 3.94 -14.94
C CYS A 287 10.18 5.21 -15.52
N ILE A 288 9.03 5.06 -16.20
CA ILE A 288 8.22 6.17 -16.72
C ILE A 288 6.94 6.21 -15.91
N VAL A 289 6.76 7.24 -15.09
CA VAL A 289 5.63 7.31 -14.14
C VAL A 289 4.89 8.63 -14.26
N SER A 290 3.58 8.61 -14.05
CA SER A 290 2.79 9.83 -13.92
C SER A 290 3.32 10.69 -12.78
N ASP A 291 3.36 12.00 -12.97
CA ASP A 291 3.60 12.97 -11.90
C ASP A 291 2.40 12.97 -10.95
N THR A 292 2.52 12.18 -9.88
CA THR A 292 1.56 12.08 -8.79
C THR A 292 2.31 12.29 -7.49
N ILE A 293 1.60 12.71 -6.44
CA ILE A 293 2.17 13.04 -5.12
C ILE A 293 3.15 11.96 -4.64
N GLY A 294 2.78 10.68 -4.76
CA GLY A 294 3.62 9.58 -4.31
C GLY A 294 4.85 9.27 -5.16
N ASN A 295 4.94 9.84 -6.35
CA ASN A 295 6.08 9.71 -7.26
C ASN A 295 6.98 10.95 -7.26
N GLN A 296 6.71 11.96 -6.42
CA GLN A 296 7.53 13.16 -6.29
C GLN A 296 8.69 12.91 -5.32
N TRP A 297 9.82 12.50 -5.88
CA TRP A 297 11.04 12.15 -5.14
C TRP A 297 11.97 13.32 -4.83
N HIS A 298 11.70 14.50 -5.42
CA HIS A 298 12.48 15.72 -5.21
C HIS A 298 11.59 16.83 -4.65
N PRO A 299 12.13 17.67 -3.74
CA PRO A 299 11.42 18.81 -3.18
C PRO A 299 11.04 19.87 -4.22
#